data_AF-A0A1Y0EN49-F1
#
_entry.id   AF-A0A1Y0EN49-F1
#
_cell.length_a   1.000
_cell.length_b   1.000
_cell.length_c   1.000
_cell.angle_alpha   90.00
_cell.angle_beta   90.00
_cell.angle_gamma   90.00
#
_symmetry.space_group_name_H-M   'P 1'
#
loop_
_entity.id
_entity.type
_entity.pdbx_description
1 polymer ?
#
loop_
_entity_poly.entity_id
_entity_poly.type
_entity_poly.pdbx_seq_one_letter_code
_entity_poly.pdbx_strand_id
1 'polypeptide(L)' 'MTPRDQIQEHAQIAAAKVREAMAEFHRATGMRSSIDVHWVEVRLFASKAPRYLLEDVRLCIQDEAMG' A
#
# COMPACT_ATOMS: atom_id res chain seq x y z
N MET A 1 8.59 -9.47 -21.71
CA MET A 1 8.14 -9.00 -20.38
C MET A 1 9.15 -9.49 -19.37
N THR A 2 9.81 -8.57 -18.66
CA THR A 2 10.86 -8.92 -17.68
C THR A 2 10.25 -9.21 -16.31
N PRO A 3 10.95 -9.92 -15.40
CA PRO A 3 10.50 -10.09 -14.02
C PRO A 3 10.23 -8.78 -13.29
N ARG A 4 10.95 -7.70 -13.66
CA ARG A 4 10.73 -6.36 -13.12
C ARG A 4 9.39 -5.78 -13.56
N ASP A 5 9.03 -5.98 -14.83
CA ASP A 5 7.75 -5.50 -15.37
C ASP A 5 6.57 -6.20 -14.68
N GLN A 6 6.68 -7.51 -14.43
CA GLN A 6 5.66 -8.29 -13.71
C GLN A 6 5.48 -7.81 -12.26
N ILE A 7 6.59 -7.54 -11.55
CA ILE A 7 6.53 -7.01 -10.18
C ILE A 7 5.84 -5.64 -10.17
N GLN A 8 6.18 -4.78 -11.14
CA GLN A 8 5.57 -3.45 -11.26
C GLN A 8 4.07 -3.54 -11.59
N GLU A 9 3.67 -4.44 -12.49
CA GLU A 9 2.28 -4.70 -12.83
C GLU A 9 1.49 -5.18 -11.62
N HIS A 10 2.01 -6.16 -10.88
CA HIS A 10 1.36 -6.65 -9.66
C HIS A 10 1.25 -5.57 -8.57
N ALA A 11 2.28 -4.72 -8.42
CA ALA A 11 2.23 -3.59 -7.49
C ALA A 11 1.15 -2.56 -7.89
N GLN A 12 1.01 -2.27 -9.18
CA GLN A 12 -0.03 -1.37 -9.70
C GLN A 12 -1.44 -1.95 -9.48
N ILE A 13 -1.63 -3.25 -9.71
CA ILE A 13 -2.91 -3.93 -9.46
C ILE A 13 -3.26 -3.88 -7.97
N ALA A 14 -2.30 -4.15 -7.08
CA ALA A 14 -2.52 -4.06 -5.64
C ALA A 14 -2.91 -2.64 -5.22
N ALA A 15 -2.21 -1.62 -5.74
CA ALA A 15 -2.53 -0.22 -5.46
C ALA A 15 -3.94 0.17 -5.95
N ALA A 16 -4.38 -0.35 -7.11
CA ALA A 16 -5.73 -0.11 -7.62
C ALA A 16 -6.81 -0.66 -6.68
N LYS A 17 -6.67 -1.91 -6.21
CA LYS A 17 -7.60 -2.54 -5.26
C LYS A 17 -7.71 -1.76 -3.95
N VAL A 18 -6.58 -1.26 -3.46
CA VAL A 18 -6.53 -0.43 -2.25
C VAL A 18 -7.30 0.88 -2.46
N ARG A 19 -7.12 1.54 -3.60
CA ARG A 19 -7.87 2.76 -3.93
C ARG A 19 -9.38 2.52 -4.01
N GLU A 20 -9.80 1.42 -4.62
CA GLU A 20 -11.22 1.04 -4.70
C GLU A 20 -11.82 0.83 -3.31
N ALA A 21 -11.14 0.08 -2.44
CA ALA A 21 -11.56 -0.12 -1.06
C ALA A 21 -11.68 1.20 -0.29
N MET A 22 -10.76 2.14 -0.49
CA MET A 22 -10.82 3.46 0.17
C MET A 22 -11.95 4.34 -0.38
N ALA A 23 -12.24 4.26 -1.67
CA ALA A 23 -13.38 4.95 -2.26
C ALA A 23 -14.72 4.37 -1.75
N GLU A 24 -14.80 3.06 -1.54
CA GLU A 24 -15.94 2.41 -0.89
C GLU A 24 -16.11 2.86 0.56
N PHE A 25 -15.03 2.86 1.34
CA PHE A 25 -15.03 3.36 2.71
C PHE A 25 -15.52 4.82 2.79
N HIS A 26 -14.99 5.69 1.92
CA HIS A 26 -15.42 7.09 1.86
C HIS A 26 -16.91 7.23 1.51
N ARG A 27 -17.40 6.48 0.53
CA ARG A 27 -18.83 6.49 0.17
C ARG A 27 -19.73 6.02 1.30
N ALA A 28 -19.29 5.01 2.06
CA ALA A 28 -20.07 4.44 3.16
C ALA A 28 -20.09 5.34 4.40
N THR A 29 -19.00 6.06 4.67
CA THR A 29 -18.82 6.78 5.94
C THR A 29 -18.80 8.29 5.83
N GLY A 30 -18.63 8.84 4.61
CA GLY A 30 -18.37 10.25 4.37
C GLY A 30 -16.95 10.71 4.77
N MET A 31 -16.17 9.87 5.47
CA MET A 31 -14.86 10.23 5.98
C MET A 31 -13.78 10.14 4.90
N ARG A 32 -12.82 11.07 4.92
CA ARG A 32 -11.63 10.96 4.07
C ARG A 32 -10.66 9.97 4.68
N SER A 33 -10.05 9.15 3.84
CA SER A 33 -9.03 8.21 4.26
C SER A 33 -7.83 8.26 3.33
N SER A 34 -6.66 7.97 3.88
CA SER A 34 -5.42 7.79 3.14
C SER A 34 -4.72 6.54 3.65
N ILE A 35 -4.00 5.88 2.75
CA ILE A 35 -3.20 4.71 3.09
C ILE A 35 -1.73 5.04 2.88
N ASP A 36 -0.96 4.83 3.94
CA ASP A 36 0.49 4.82 3.91
C ASP A 36 0.97 3.36 3.92
N VAL A 37 1.97 3.06 3.09
CA VAL A 37 2.52 1.72 2.93
C VAL A 37 4.02 1.81 3.14
N HIS A 38 4.49 1.29 4.26
CA HIS A 38 5.90 1.34 4.61
C HIS A 38 6.60 0.04 4.17
N TRP A 39 7.61 0.20 3.30
CA TRP A 39 8.46 -0.91 2.84
C TRP A 39 9.84 -0.78 3.44
N VAL A 40 10.37 -1.89 3.94
CA VAL A 40 11.74 -1.97 4.44
C VAL A 40 12.61 -2.79 3.51
N GLU A 41 13.80 -2.27 3.18
CA GLU A 41 14.84 -3.04 2.49
C GLU A 41 15.56 -3.91 3.51
N VAL A 42 15.43 -5.23 3.38
CA VAL A 42 16.14 -6.20 4.20
C VAL A 42 17.26 -6.83 3.40
N ARG A 43 18.49 -6.68 3.91
CA ARG A 43 19.68 -7.37 3.40
C ARG A 43 19.95 -8.60 4.24
N LEU A 44 19.59 -9.76 3.71
CA LEU A 44 19.89 -11.05 4.33
C LEU A 44 21.33 -11.43 3.98
N PHE A 45 22.14 -11.82 4.96
CA PHE A 45 23.53 -12.27 4.77
C PHE A 45 23.68 -13.38 3.73
N ALA A 46 22.64 -14.21 3.54
CA ALA A 46 22.62 -15.32 2.58
C ALA A 46 22.14 -14.94 1.16
N SER A 47 21.72 -13.69 0.91
CA SER A 47 21.13 -13.26 -0.37
C SER A 47 21.97 -12.17 -1.03
N LYS A 48 22.30 -12.35 -2.32
CA LYS A 48 22.97 -11.31 -3.13
C LYS A 48 22.05 -10.16 -3.54
N ALA A 49 20.72 -10.36 -3.50
CA ALA A 49 19.73 -9.35 -3.85
C ALA A 49 18.99 -8.85 -2.58
N PRO A 50 18.77 -7.53 -2.45
CA PRO A 50 17.93 -6.98 -1.39
C PRO A 50 16.50 -7.52 -1.52
N ARG A 51 15.85 -7.78 -0.38
CA ARG A 51 14.42 -8.13 -0.33
C ARG A 51 13.66 -6.93 0.23
N TYR A 52 12.61 -6.51 -0.44
CA TYR A 52 11.68 -5.51 0.09
C TYR A 52 10.57 -6.25 0.82
N LEU A 53 10.44 -6.00 2.12
CA LEU A 53 9.36 -6.53 2.93
C LEU A 53 8.37 -5.41 3.21
N LEU A 54 7.09 -5.72 3.12
CA LEU A 54 6.05 -4.85 3.64
C LEU A 54 6.14 -4.88 5.17
N GLU A 55 6.46 -3.76 5.78
CA GLU A 55 6.59 -3.66 7.23
C GLU A 55 5.26 -3.28 7.87
N ASP A 56 4.62 -2.21 7.38
CA ASP A 56 3.32 -1.78 7.86
C ASP A 56 2.45 -1.18 6.75
N VAL A 57 1.13 -1.26 6.98
CA VAL A 57 0.10 -0.58 6.20
C VAL A 57 -0.73 0.22 7.20
N ARG A 58 -0.72 1.54 7.07
CA ARG A 58 -1.44 2.45 7.97
C ARG A 58 -2.62 3.05 7.23
N LEU A 59 -3.80 2.91 7.82
CA LEU A 59 -5.00 3.59 7.38
C LEU A 59 -5.20 4.83 8.25
N CYS A 60 -5.02 6.01 7.65
CA CYS A 60 -5.28 7.28 8.29
C CYS A 60 -6.68 7.74 7.90
N ILE A 61 -7.60 7.73 8.86
CA ILE A 61 -8.96 8.24 8.69
C ILE A 61 -8.97 9.67 9.23
N GLN A 62 -9.21 10.64 8.36
CA GLN A 62 -9.41 12.03 8.75
C GLN A 62 -10.88 12.18 9.11
N ASP A 63 -11.13 12.21 10.41
CA ASP A 63 -12.44 12.52 10.95
C ASP A 63 -12.59 14.05 10.99
N GLU A 64 -13.28 14.63 10.01
CA GLU A 64 -13.71 16.04 10.07
C GLU A 64 -14.90 16.22 11.06
N ALA A 65 -15.41 15.15 11.70
CA ALA A 65 -16.54 15.21 12.63
C ALA A 65 -16.17 15.48 14.09
N MET A 66 -14.88 15.61 14.42
CA MET A 66 -14.43 16.21 15.68
C MET A 66 -13.77 17.55 15.35
N GLY A 67 -14.52 18.64 15.59
CA GLY A 67 -14.17 20.01 15.22
C GLY A 67 -12.89 20.58 15.82
#